data_AF-A0A941UMH0-F1
#
_entry.id   AF-A0A941UMH0-F1
#
_cell.length_a   1.000
_cell.length_b   1.000
_cell.length_c   1.000
_cell.angle_alpha   90.00
_cell.angle_beta   90.00
_cell.angle_gamma   90.00
#
_symmetry.space_group_name_H-M   'P 1'
#
loop_
_entity.id
_entity.type
_entity.pdbx_description
1 polymer ?
#
loop_
_entity_poly.entity_id
_entity_poly.type
_entity_poly.pdbx_seq_one_letter_code
_entity_poly.pdbx_strand_id
1 'polypeptide(L)'
;MAKKLAPHYPVLYSGRNGLVAHECILDLRPLKEASGISAEDVAKRLMDYGFHAPTLSFPVPGTLMVEPTESESKDELDRFIDAMVAIRAEIRAVEEGRMDRDDNPLKNAPHTAAMVTAENWAHDYSRELAAFPLPSLKKQKYWPPVARVDNVYGDRHVMCSCLPMSEYAGEQPAGAAR
;
A
#
# COMPACT_ATOMS: atom_id res chain seq x y z
N MET A 1 13.49 14.03 0.03
CA MET A 1 12.84 12.69 0.04
C MET A 1 13.81 11.56 -0.33
N ALA A 2 14.31 11.46 -1.57
CA ALA A 2 15.19 10.37 -2.03
C ALA A 2 16.31 9.99 -1.05
N LYS A 3 17.07 10.98 -0.56
CA LYS A 3 18.18 10.77 0.39
C LYS A 3 17.76 10.14 1.72
N LYS A 4 16.55 10.44 2.20
CA LYS A 4 16.00 9.85 3.45
C LYS A 4 15.49 8.43 3.22
N LEU A 5 15.00 8.12 2.01
CA LEU A 5 14.48 6.79 1.67
C LEU A 5 15.55 5.80 1.19
N ALA A 6 16.69 6.30 0.67
CA ALA A 6 17.76 5.47 0.13
C ALA A 6 18.27 4.33 1.06
N PRO A 7 18.35 4.49 2.39
CA PRO A 7 18.72 3.39 3.29
C PRO A 7 17.68 2.28 3.41
N HIS A 8 16.43 2.56 3.02
CA HIS A 8 15.28 1.66 3.15
C HIS A 8 14.89 1.04 1.81
N TYR A 9 14.95 1.84 0.75
CA TYR A 9 14.64 1.50 -0.62
C TYR A 9 15.75 2.05 -1.52
N PRO A 10 16.53 1.19 -2.20
CA PRO A 10 17.57 1.65 -3.11
C PRO A 10 17.01 2.62 -4.16
N VAL A 11 17.70 3.74 -4.37
CA VAL A 11 17.36 4.68 -5.45
C VAL A 11 17.98 4.14 -6.74
N LEU A 12 17.14 3.78 -7.71
CA LEU A 12 17.57 3.00 -8.88
C LEU A 12 18.49 3.80 -9.82
N TYR A 13 18.19 5.08 -10.02
CA TYR A 13 18.99 5.97 -10.86
C TYR A 13 19.29 7.27 -10.13
N SER A 14 20.54 7.72 -10.25
CA SER A 14 21.00 9.02 -9.75
C SER A 14 21.92 9.68 -10.77
N GLY A 15 21.85 10.99 -10.88
CA GLY A 15 22.76 11.80 -11.69
C GLY A 15 24.10 12.04 -11.01
N ARG A 16 24.80 13.09 -11.47
CA ARG A 16 26.08 13.51 -10.89
C ARG A 16 25.92 13.78 -9.39
N ASN A 17 26.92 13.37 -8.61
CA ASN A 17 26.97 13.55 -7.15
C ASN A 17 25.83 12.83 -6.38
N GLY A 18 25.19 11.82 -6.98
CA GLY A 18 24.13 11.06 -6.32
C GLY A 18 22.82 11.84 -6.15
N LEU A 19 22.62 12.91 -6.92
CA LEU A 19 21.40 13.73 -6.90
C LEU A 19 20.39 13.20 -7.93
N VAL A 20 19.11 13.39 -7.61
CA VAL A 20 17.97 13.16 -8.51
C VAL A 20 17.39 14.51 -8.93
N ALA A 21 16.56 14.53 -9.97
CA ALA A 21 15.88 15.74 -10.43
C ALA A 21 14.60 16.00 -9.60
N HIS A 22 13.45 16.20 -10.25
CA HIS A 22 12.16 16.43 -9.59
C HIS A 22 11.51 15.13 -9.08
N GLU A 23 11.96 13.97 -9.55
CA GLU A 23 11.45 12.65 -9.17
C GLU A 23 12.59 11.65 -8.87
N CYS A 24 12.26 10.53 -8.21
CA CYS A 24 13.16 9.40 -8.02
C CYS A 24 12.46 8.05 -8.10
N ILE A 25 13.21 7.01 -8.48
CA ILE A 25 12.70 5.63 -8.57
C ILE A 25 13.25 4.82 -7.39
N LEU A 26 12.34 4.23 -6.62
CA LEU A 26 12.62 3.32 -5.52
C LEU A 26 12.54 1.87 -6.02
N ASP A 27 13.63 1.13 -5.85
CA ASP A 27 13.72 -0.26 -6.27
C ASP A 27 13.23 -1.22 -5.18
N LEU A 28 12.06 -1.82 -5.40
CA LEU A 28 11.44 -2.78 -4.49
C LEU A 28 11.71 -4.23 -4.91
N ARG A 29 12.37 -4.47 -6.05
CA ARG A 29 12.58 -5.83 -6.58
C ARG A 29 13.42 -6.71 -5.64
N PRO A 30 14.50 -6.23 -5.01
CA PRO A 30 15.23 -7.03 -4.03
C PRO A 30 14.38 -7.39 -2.80
N LEU A 31 13.50 -6.48 -2.38
CA LEU A 31 12.57 -6.72 -1.27
C LEU A 31 11.55 -7.80 -1.65
N LYS A 32 11.05 -7.78 -2.89
CA LYS A 32 10.16 -8.82 -3.41
C LYS A 32 10.83 -10.19 -3.43
N GLU A 33 12.09 -10.26 -3.87
CA GLU A 33 12.85 -11.51 -3.88
C GLU A 33 13.08 -12.07 -2.46
N ALA A 34 13.41 -11.21 -1.50
CA ALA A 34 13.66 -11.61 -0.12
C ALA A 34 12.39 -11.99 0.66
N SER A 35 11.29 -11.27 0.46
CA SER A 35 10.09 -11.37 1.31
C SER A 35 8.84 -11.94 0.60
N GLY A 36 8.77 -11.83 -0.73
CA GLY A 36 7.55 -12.04 -1.50
C GLY A 36 6.61 -10.82 -1.55
N ILE A 37 6.97 -9.70 -0.89
CA ILE A 37 6.20 -8.45 -0.93
C ILE A 37 6.51 -7.67 -2.21
N SER A 38 5.49 -7.41 -3.01
CA SER A 38 5.61 -6.71 -4.28
C SER A 38 5.47 -5.18 -4.15
N ALA A 39 5.81 -4.44 -5.21
CA ALA A 39 5.53 -3.02 -5.28
C ALA A 39 4.03 -2.69 -5.25
N GLU A 40 3.17 -3.60 -5.72
CA GLU A 40 1.73 -3.46 -5.61
C GLU A 40 1.26 -3.57 -4.16
N ASP A 41 1.81 -4.51 -3.40
CA ASP A 41 1.50 -4.66 -1.96
C ASP A 41 1.82 -3.36 -1.20
N VAL A 42 2.97 -2.74 -1.47
CA VAL A 42 3.35 -1.43 -0.91
C VAL A 42 2.40 -0.32 -1.38
N ALA A 43 2.03 -0.31 -2.66
CA ALA A 43 1.10 0.67 -3.21
C ALA A 43 -0.28 0.59 -2.54
N LYS A 44 -0.81 -0.61 -2.29
CA LYS A 44 -2.06 -0.79 -1.56
C LYS A 44 -1.91 -0.44 -0.09
N ARG A 45 -0.79 -0.82 0.54
CA ARG A 45 -0.54 -0.53 1.96
C ARG A 45 -0.45 0.97 2.24
N LEU A 46 0.09 1.78 1.32
CA LEU A 46 0.10 3.24 1.43
C LEU A 46 -1.29 3.85 1.62
N MET A 47 -2.36 3.22 1.11
CA MET A 47 -3.73 3.68 1.33
C MET A 47 -4.11 3.64 2.81
N ASP A 48 -3.64 2.64 3.56
CA ASP A 48 -3.87 2.55 5.01
C ASP A 48 -3.13 3.65 5.77
N TYR A 49 -2.05 4.17 5.21
CA TYR A 49 -1.30 5.34 5.68
C TYR A 49 -1.88 6.68 5.17
N GLY A 50 -3.00 6.64 4.44
CA GLY A 50 -3.67 7.85 3.92
C GLY A 50 -3.02 8.46 2.69
N PHE A 51 -2.20 7.69 1.96
CA PHE A 51 -1.55 8.13 0.72
C PHE A 51 -2.10 7.41 -0.49
N HIS A 52 -2.27 8.15 -1.58
CA HIS A 52 -2.30 7.53 -2.90
C HIS A 52 -0.90 7.03 -3.25
N ALA A 53 -0.81 5.87 -3.91
CA ALA A 53 0.48 5.33 -4.32
C ALA A 53 1.17 6.23 -5.35
N PRO A 54 2.52 6.30 -5.36
CA PRO A 54 3.26 6.85 -6.48
C PRO A 54 3.07 6.02 -7.75
N THR A 55 3.67 6.46 -8.86
CA THR A 55 3.63 5.72 -10.13
C THR A 55 4.20 4.32 -9.93
N LEU A 56 3.38 3.30 -10.24
CA LEU A 56 3.68 1.89 -10.01
C LEU A 56 4.18 1.22 -11.29
N SER A 57 5.31 0.50 -11.19
CA SER A 57 5.86 -0.37 -12.24
C SER A 57 6.16 0.31 -13.60
N PHE A 58 6.34 1.63 -13.58
CA PHE A 58 6.81 2.41 -14.71
C PHE A 58 7.83 3.46 -14.24
N PRO A 59 8.91 3.75 -14.99
CA PRO A 59 9.30 3.11 -16.26
C PRO A 59 9.91 1.71 -16.10
N VAL A 60 10.14 1.25 -14.87
CA VAL A 60 10.73 -0.06 -14.58
C VAL A 60 9.70 -0.95 -13.86
N PRO A 61 9.44 -2.18 -14.33
CA PRO A 61 8.53 -3.10 -13.65
C PRO A 61 8.97 -3.41 -12.22
N GLY A 62 8.03 -3.41 -11.27
CA GLY A 62 8.30 -3.74 -9.88
C GLY A 62 8.95 -2.62 -9.05
N THR A 63 8.94 -1.37 -9.54
CA THR A 63 9.44 -0.19 -8.82
C THR A 63 8.33 0.80 -8.50
N LEU A 64 8.63 1.79 -7.66
CA LEU A 64 7.78 2.96 -7.42
C LEU A 64 8.54 4.23 -7.84
N MET A 65 7.93 5.07 -8.68
CA MET A 65 8.48 6.36 -9.08
C MET A 65 7.75 7.49 -8.36
N VAL A 66 8.48 8.31 -7.61
CA VAL A 66 7.95 9.30 -6.68
C VAL A 66 8.37 10.71 -7.08
N GLU A 67 7.38 11.56 -7.32
CA GLU A 67 7.50 12.99 -7.61
C GLU A 67 6.67 13.77 -6.58
N PRO A 68 7.29 14.53 -5.65
CA PRO A 68 6.55 15.27 -4.64
C PRO A 68 5.98 16.60 -5.13
N THR A 69 6.52 17.15 -6.22
CA THR A 69 6.32 18.55 -6.66
C THR A 69 6.80 19.59 -5.64
N GLU A 70 6.86 20.85 -6.06
CA GLU A 70 7.23 22.00 -5.24
C GLU A 70 6.09 22.51 -4.35
N SER A 71 4.86 22.05 -4.58
CA SER A 71 3.66 22.54 -3.87
C SER A 71 3.47 21.86 -2.51
N GLU A 72 4.05 20.68 -2.32
CA GLU A 72 3.89 19.90 -1.09
C GLU A 72 4.80 20.43 0.03
N SER A 73 4.20 20.62 1.21
CA SER A 73 4.93 21.10 2.37
C SER A 73 5.95 20.07 2.85
N LYS A 74 7.01 20.53 3.51
CA LYS A 74 8.02 19.63 4.11
C LYS A 74 7.38 18.62 5.08
N ASP A 75 6.34 19.02 5.80
CA ASP A 75 5.64 18.15 6.76
C ASP A 75 4.91 17.01 6.04
N GLU A 76 4.33 17.25 4.86
CA GLU A 76 3.71 16.18 4.06
C GLU A 76 4.76 15.24 3.45
N LEU A 77 5.91 15.78 3.03
CA LEU A 77 7.04 14.96 2.59
C LEU A 77 7.56 14.06 3.71
N ASP A 78 7.65 14.58 4.92
CA ASP A 78 8.10 13.80 6.08
C ASP A 78 7.05 12.74 6.46
N ARG A 79 5.74 13.04 6.40
CA ARG A 79 4.67 12.03 6.59
C ARG A 79 4.78 10.88 5.59
N PHE A 80 5.01 11.17 4.31
CA PHE A 80 5.17 10.14 3.29
C PHE A 80 6.43 9.30 3.55
N ILE A 81 7.53 9.94 3.97
CA ILE A 81 8.77 9.24 4.33
C ILE A 81 8.56 8.33 5.53
N ASP A 82 7.88 8.81 6.58
CA ASP A 82 7.57 8.02 7.77
C ASP A 82 6.69 6.81 7.42
N ALA A 83 5.70 6.98 6.54
CA ALA A 83 4.87 5.88 6.03
C ALA A 83 5.71 4.83 5.31
N MET A 84 6.58 5.26 4.38
CA MET A 84 7.46 4.35 3.64
C MET A 84 8.47 3.64 4.55
N VAL A 85 9.01 4.32 5.58
CA VAL A 85 9.92 3.72 6.56
C VAL A 85 9.19 2.69 7.42
N ALA A 86 7.96 2.98 7.85
CA ALA A 86 7.12 2.04 8.60
C ALA A 86 6.80 0.79 7.76
N ILE A 87 6.42 0.98 6.49
CA ILE A 87 6.21 -0.12 5.54
C ILE A 87 7.49 -0.96 5.36
N ARG A 88 8.67 -0.33 5.32
CA ARG A 88 9.94 -1.09 5.24
C ARG A 88 10.13 -1.98 6.46
N ALA A 89 9.72 -1.53 7.64
CA ALA A 89 9.79 -2.30 8.88
C ALA A 89 8.78 -3.47 8.88
N GLU A 90 7.59 -3.30 8.30
CA GLU A 90 6.63 -4.38 8.05
C GLU A 90 7.22 -5.43 7.10
N ILE A 91 7.81 -5.01 5.98
CA ILE A 91 8.51 -5.91 5.04
C ILE A 91 9.62 -6.68 5.77
N ARG A 92 10.41 -5.99 6.61
CA ARG A 92 11.46 -6.62 7.41
C ARG A 92 10.91 -7.67 8.38
N ALA A 93 9.74 -7.42 8.97
CA ALA A 93 9.10 -8.40 9.84
C ALA A 93 8.74 -9.69 9.08
N VAL A 94 8.31 -9.57 7.82
CA VAL A 94 8.08 -10.73 6.94
C VAL A 94 9.41 -11.42 6.56
N GLU A 95 10.44 -10.66 6.19
CA GLU A 95 11.80 -11.18 5.87
C GLU A 95 12.38 -12.00 7.03
N GLU A 96 12.18 -11.54 8.27
CA GLU A 96 12.69 -12.16 9.49
C GLU A 96 11.76 -13.24 10.07
N GLY A 97 10.61 -13.52 9.43
CA GLY A 97 9.63 -14.50 9.90
C GLY A 97 8.89 -14.10 11.18
N ARG A 98 8.88 -12.80 11.53
CA ARG A 98 8.11 -12.23 12.66
C ARG A 98 6.65 -11.95 12.30
N MET A 99 6.31 -11.95 11.00
CA MET A 99 4.95 -11.89 10.48
C MET A 99 4.80 -13.01 9.45
N ASP A 100 3.58 -13.55 9.35
CA ASP A 100 3.27 -14.55 8.33
C ASP A 100 3.49 -13.99 6.92
N ARG A 101 3.87 -14.86 5.98
CA ARG A 101 4.21 -14.46 4.61
C ARG A 101 2.99 -14.10 3.78
N ASP A 102 1.86 -14.74 4.06
CA ASP A 102 0.62 -14.62 3.31
C ASP A 102 -0.46 -13.86 4.10
N ASP A 103 -0.48 -13.97 5.44
CA ASP A 103 -1.36 -13.21 6.32
C ASP A 103 -0.63 -12.07 7.05
N ASN A 104 -0.50 -10.93 6.37
CA ASN A 104 0.13 -9.74 6.93
C ASN A 104 -0.51 -8.45 6.39
N PRO A 105 -0.26 -7.29 7.03
CA PRO A 105 -0.88 -6.05 6.61
C PRO A 105 -0.59 -5.66 5.15
N LEU A 106 0.55 -6.05 4.59
CA LEU A 106 0.95 -5.72 3.22
C LEU A 106 0.14 -6.52 2.18
N LYS A 107 -0.10 -7.81 2.45
CA LYS A 107 -0.89 -8.70 1.57
C LYS A 107 -2.38 -8.41 1.64
N ASN A 108 -2.88 -8.06 2.82
CA ASN A 108 -4.30 -7.83 3.05
C ASN A 108 -4.73 -6.37 2.87
N ALA A 109 -3.79 -5.45 2.62
CA ALA A 109 -4.11 -4.07 2.28
C ALA A 109 -4.85 -3.95 0.93
N PRO A 110 -5.75 -2.96 0.77
CA PRO A 110 -6.13 -1.95 1.76
C PRO A 110 -7.21 -2.45 2.74
N HIS A 111 -7.21 -1.90 3.96
CA HIS A 111 -8.16 -2.28 5.01
C HIS A 111 -9.35 -1.31 5.05
N THR A 112 -10.54 -1.79 4.73
CA THR A 112 -11.77 -0.98 4.77
C THR A 112 -12.29 -0.79 6.19
N ALA A 113 -13.16 0.20 6.38
CA ALA A 113 -13.84 0.41 7.66
C ALA A 113 -14.60 -0.86 8.10
N ALA A 114 -15.33 -1.49 7.16
CA ALA A 114 -16.11 -2.69 7.43
C ALA A 114 -15.24 -3.86 7.92
N MET A 115 -14.06 -4.07 7.32
CA MET A 115 -13.11 -5.11 7.77
C MET A 115 -12.64 -4.85 9.21
N VAL A 116 -12.26 -3.62 9.52
CA VAL A 116 -11.66 -3.26 10.81
C VAL A 116 -12.71 -3.23 11.93
N THR A 117 -13.97 -2.92 11.61
CA THR A 117 -15.09 -2.93 12.57
C THR A 117 -15.84 -4.26 12.63
N ALA A 118 -15.45 -5.27 11.84
CA ALA A 118 -16.08 -6.59 11.87
C ALA A 118 -16.04 -7.18 13.29
N GLU A 119 -17.02 -8.02 13.64
CA GLU A 119 -17.03 -8.71 14.92
C GLU A 119 -15.81 -9.64 15.04
N ASN A 120 -15.64 -10.50 14.04
CA ASN A 120 -14.52 -11.43 13.94
C ASN A 120 -13.32 -10.78 13.24
N TRP A 121 -12.12 -11.08 13.74
CA TRP A 121 -10.85 -10.65 13.14
C TRP A 121 -9.91 -11.84 13.09
N ALA A 122 -9.77 -12.40 11.89
CA ALA A 122 -9.07 -13.66 11.64
C ALA A 122 -7.62 -13.45 11.14
N HIS A 123 -7.00 -12.34 11.54
CA HIS A 123 -5.63 -12.00 11.15
C HIS A 123 -4.68 -12.04 12.35
N ASP A 124 -3.44 -12.45 12.10
CA ASP A 124 -2.38 -12.56 13.13
C ASP A 124 -1.74 -11.20 13.52
N TYR A 125 -2.30 -10.10 13.04
CA TYR A 125 -1.92 -8.74 13.38
C TYR A 125 -3.12 -7.93 13.88
N SER A 126 -2.88 -6.83 14.60
CA SER A 126 -3.98 -6.07 15.20
C SER A 126 -4.73 -5.19 14.19
N ARG A 127 -6.00 -4.93 14.48
CA ARG A 127 -6.82 -3.91 13.81
C ARG A 127 -6.20 -2.51 13.85
N GLU A 128 -5.49 -2.20 14.94
CA GLU A 128 -4.79 -0.94 15.08
C GLU A 128 -3.62 -0.85 14.11
N LEU A 129 -2.84 -1.93 13.93
CA LEU A 129 -1.79 -1.97 12.91
C LEU A 129 -2.40 -1.86 11.50
N ALA A 130 -3.55 -2.50 11.27
CA ALA A 130 -4.26 -2.43 10.00
C ALA A 130 -4.66 -0.98 9.64
N ALA A 131 -5.37 -0.29 10.54
CA ALA A 131 -6.01 0.99 10.24
C ALA A 131 -5.23 2.24 10.69
N PHE A 132 -4.42 2.15 11.74
CA PHE A 132 -3.72 3.29 12.36
C PHE A 132 -2.24 2.97 12.61
N PRO A 133 -1.47 2.57 11.58
CA PRO A 133 -0.06 2.17 11.74
C PRO A 133 0.86 3.30 12.23
N LEU A 134 0.43 4.56 12.16
CA LEU A 134 1.10 5.71 12.73
C LEU A 134 0.15 6.51 13.65
N PRO A 135 0.64 7.08 14.77
CA PRO A 135 -0.19 7.86 15.69
C PRO A 135 -0.92 9.05 15.04
N SER A 136 -0.31 9.66 14.01
CA SER A 136 -0.89 10.78 13.27
C SER A 136 -2.23 10.42 12.61
N LEU A 137 -2.41 9.16 12.20
CA LEU A 137 -3.61 8.67 11.50
C LEU A 137 -4.83 8.56 12.42
N LYS A 138 -4.63 8.56 13.75
CA LYS A 138 -5.75 8.60 14.71
C LYS A 138 -6.47 9.95 14.71
N LYS A 139 -5.81 11.02 14.26
CA LYS A 139 -6.40 12.37 14.20
C LYS A 139 -7.25 12.57 12.94
N GLN A 140 -6.82 11.97 11.83
CA GLN A 140 -7.49 12.08 10.54
C GLN A 140 -7.26 10.80 9.76
N LYS A 141 -8.36 10.14 9.37
CA LYS A 141 -8.33 8.86 8.66
C LYS A 141 -9.14 8.97 7.37
N TYR A 142 -8.50 8.64 6.26
CA TYR A 142 -9.19 8.27 5.03
C TYR A 142 -9.44 6.76 5.03
N TRP A 143 -10.65 6.34 4.67
CA TRP A 143 -11.01 4.94 4.59
C TRP A 143 -11.04 4.48 3.13
N PRO A 144 -10.27 3.45 2.77
CA PRO A 144 -10.44 2.76 1.49
C PRO A 144 -11.89 2.25 1.37
N PRO A 145 -12.62 2.60 0.30
CA PRO A 145 -14.04 2.27 0.17
C PRO A 145 -14.27 0.79 -0.13
N VAL A 146 -13.29 0.11 -0.72
CA VAL A 146 -13.33 -1.31 -1.08
C VAL A 146 -12.00 -1.98 -0.75
N ALA A 147 -12.02 -3.30 -0.57
CA ALA A 147 -10.83 -4.11 -0.41
C ALA A 147 -10.04 -4.19 -1.74
N ARG A 148 -8.97 -4.99 -1.76
CA ARG A 148 -8.11 -5.14 -2.93
C ARG A 148 -8.91 -5.65 -4.14
N VAL A 149 -8.80 -4.93 -5.25
CA VAL A 149 -9.47 -5.25 -6.52
C VAL A 149 -8.86 -6.50 -7.15
N ASP A 150 -9.71 -7.41 -7.64
CA ASP A 150 -9.29 -8.54 -8.47
C ASP A 150 -9.28 -8.13 -9.96
N ASN A 151 -8.10 -7.76 -10.44
CA ASN A 151 -7.91 -7.32 -11.83
C ASN A 151 -8.18 -8.46 -12.83
N VAL A 152 -7.76 -9.69 -12.50
CA VAL A 152 -7.87 -10.83 -13.42
C VAL A 152 -9.33 -11.24 -13.60
N TYR A 153 -10.12 -11.19 -12.52
CA TYR A 153 -11.56 -11.44 -12.61
C TYR A 153 -12.25 -10.42 -13.54
N GLY A 154 -11.93 -9.14 -13.40
CA GLY A 154 -12.50 -8.08 -14.24
C GLY A 154 -12.20 -8.26 -15.73
N ASP A 155 -10.96 -8.61 -16.06
CA ASP A 155 -10.55 -8.88 -17.45
C ASP A 155 -11.24 -10.11 -18.05
N ARG A 156 -11.61 -11.10 -17.22
CA ARG A 156 -12.32 -12.31 -17.64
C ARG A 156 -13.83 -12.14 -17.71
N HIS A 157 -14.40 -11.16 -17.00
CA HIS A 157 -15.84 -10.91 -16.89
C HIS A 157 -16.14 -9.44 -17.22
N VAL A 158 -15.84 -9.05 -18.46
CA VAL A 158 -15.92 -7.67 -18.91
C VAL A 158 -17.36 -7.14 -18.85
N MET A 159 -17.60 -6.24 -17.89
CA MET A 159 -18.86 -5.52 -17.70
C MET A 159 -18.57 -4.02 -17.69
N CYS A 160 -18.90 -3.33 -18.79
CA CYS A 160 -18.58 -1.92 -18.99
C CYS A 160 -19.80 -0.99 -18.95
N SER A 161 -20.94 -1.49 -18.49
CA SER A 161 -22.17 -0.73 -18.25
C SER A 161 -22.68 -1.01 -16.84
N CYS A 162 -23.49 -0.11 -16.30
CA CYS A 162 -24.16 -0.35 -15.03
C CYS A 162 -24.94 -1.68 -15.09
N LEU A 163 -24.84 -2.47 -14.03
CA LEU A 163 -25.71 -3.63 -13.87
C LEU A 163 -27.16 -3.14 -13.68
N PRO A 164 -28.15 -3.94 -14.09
CA PRO A 164 -29.54 -3.68 -13.70
C PRO A 164 -29.68 -3.58 -12.18
N MET A 165 -30.56 -2.70 -11.68
CA MET A 165 -30.79 -2.53 -10.23
C MET A 165 -31.16 -3.84 -9.51
N SER A 166 -31.76 -4.79 -10.23
CA SER A 166 -32.09 -6.13 -9.71
C SER A 166 -30.85 -6.95 -9.32
N GLU A 167 -29.71 -6.75 -9.98
CA GLU A 167 -28.47 -7.46 -9.66
C GLU A 167 -27.83 -6.94 -8.37
N TYR A 168 -27.97 -5.64 -8.07
CA TYR A 168 -27.49 -5.06 -6.81
C TYR A 168 -28.32 -5.49 -5.59
N ALA A 169 -29.55 -5.98 -5.79
CA ALA A 169 -30.43 -6.40 -4.70
C ALA A 169 -29.98 -7.72 -4.03
N GLY A 170 -29.02 -8.44 -4.63
CA GLY A 170 -28.52 -9.74 -4.15
C GLY A 170 -27.17 -9.70 -3.41
N GLU A 171 -26.41 -8.61 -3.48
CA GLU A 171 -25.11 -8.51 -2.81
C GLU A 171 -25.27 -7.95 -1.40
N GLN A 172 -25.48 -8.83 -0.43
CA GLN A 172 -25.06 -8.53 0.94
C GLN A 172 -23.52 -8.44 0.95
N PRO A 173 -22.93 -7.47 1.66
CA PRO A 173 -21.48 -7.31 1.66
C PRO A 173 -20.79 -8.61 2.09
N ALA A 174 -19.84 -9.06 1.26
CA ALA A 174 -18.99 -10.20 1.55
C ALA A 174 -18.31 -9.98 2.91
N GLY A 175 -18.80 -10.69 3.91
CA GLY A 175 -18.57 -10.44 5.34
C GLY A 175 -19.62 -11.12 6.21
N ALA A 176 -20.80 -11.42 5.66
CA ALA A 176 -21.77 -12.33 6.26
C ALA A 176 -21.63 -13.76 5.69
N ALA A 177 -20.54 -14.45 6.03
CA ALA A 177 -20.44 -15.89 5.81
C ALA A 177 -20.02 -16.57 7.12
N ARG A 178 -21.04 -17.16 7.76
CA ARG A 178 -21.05 -18.25 8.76
C ARG A 178 -19.98 -18.29 9.85
#